data_AF-A0A9E2GDR8-F1
#
_entry.id   AF-A0A9E2GDR8-F1
#
_cell.length_a   1.000
_cell.length_b   1.000
_cell.length_c   1.000
_cell.angle_alpha   90.00
_cell.angle_beta   90.00
_cell.angle_gamma   90.00
#
_symmetry.space_group_name_H-M   'P 1'
#
loop_
_entity.id
_entity.type
_entity.pdbx_description
1 polymer ?
#
loop_
_entity_poly.entity_id
_entity_poly.type
_entity_poly.pdbx_seq_one_letter_code
_entity_poly.pdbx_strand_id
1 'polypeptide(L)' 'AVAGAIFNSAFHTLSGGLSLKVYSPQLEAVFMEAFHYAMLAGGVLAGIGVAVSYMRGPEDGRFYKE' A
#
# COMPACT_ATOMS: atom_id res chain seq x y z
N ALA A 1 3.96 0.11 -8.24
CA ALA A 1 3.01 -0.69 -9.05
C ALA A 1 2.12 -1.62 -8.22
N VAL A 2 2.61 -2.27 -7.15
CA VAL A 2 1.84 -3.27 -6.37
C VAL A 2 0.63 -2.70 -5.62
N ALA A 3 0.75 -1.53 -4.98
CA ALA A 3 -0.36 -0.89 -4.27
C ALA A 3 -1.54 -0.54 -5.19
N GLY A 4 -1.25 -0.10 -6.42
CA GLY A 4 -2.29 0.17 -7.43
C GLY A 4 -3.00 -1.11 -7.90
N ALA A 5 -2.31 -2.25 -7.94
CA ALA A 5 -2.93 -3.53 -8.28
C ALA A 5 -3.84 -4.05 -7.14
N ILE A 6 -3.43 -3.87 -5.89
CA ILE A 6 -4.26 -4.20 -4.70
C ILE A 6 -5.49 -3.31 -4.67
N PHE A 7 -5.31 -2.00 -4.88
CA PHE A 7 -6.41 -1.05 -4.95
C PHE A 7 -7.38 -1.39 -6.09
N ASN A 8 -6.87 -1.66 -7.29
CA ASN A 8 -7.69 -2.04 -8.44
C ASN A 8 -8.44 -3.36 -8.20
N SER A 9 -7.81 -4.36 -7.55
CA SER A 9 -8.46 -5.63 -7.23
C SER A 9 -9.53 -5.49 -6.16
N ALA A 10 -9.27 -4.73 -5.09
CA ALA A 10 -10.25 -4.43 -4.06
C ALA A 10 -11.42 -3.62 -4.62
N PHE A 11 -11.14 -2.59 -5.41
CA PHE A 11 -12.14 -1.75 -6.04
C PHE A 11 -13.00 -2.53 -7.05
N HIS A 12 -12.40 -3.42 -7.84
CA HIS A 12 -13.12 -4.28 -8.76
C HIS A 12 -14.02 -5.30 -8.04
N THR A 13 -13.56 -5.84 -6.91
CA THR A 13 -14.32 -6.79 -6.09
C THR A 13 -15.50 -6.11 -5.40
N LEU A 14 -15.28 -4.93 -4.78
CA LEU A 14 -16.36 -4.19 -4.11
C LEU A 14 -17.33 -3.51 -5.08
N SER A 15 -16.87 -3.08 -6.26
CA SER A 15 -17.72 -2.44 -7.27
C SER A 15 -18.45 -3.44 -8.17
N GLY A 16 -18.40 -4.74 -7.87
CA GLY A 16 -19.09 -5.78 -8.65
C GLY A 16 -18.63 -5.90 -10.10
N GLY A 17 -17.39 -5.52 -10.40
CA GLY A 17 -16.82 -5.55 -11.76
C GLY A 17 -16.86 -4.23 -12.54
N LEU A 18 -17.33 -3.13 -11.95
CA LEU A 18 -17.20 -1.81 -12.59
C LEU A 18 -15.75 -1.31 -12.48
N SER A 19 -15.06 -1.32 -13.63
CA SER A 19 -13.74 -0.72 -13.79
C SER A 19 -13.81 0.81 -13.58
N LEU A 20 -12.71 1.38 -13.06
CA LEU A 20 -12.41 2.77 -12.64
C LEU A 20 -12.80 3.91 -13.61
N LYS A 21 -13.49 3.62 -14.71
CA LYS A 21 -13.86 4.56 -15.78
C LYS A 21 -15.18 5.30 -15.53
N VAL A 22 -15.97 4.88 -14.53
CA VAL A 22 -17.27 5.48 -14.20
C VAL A 22 -17.23 6.01 -12.76
N TYR A 23 -16.61 7.18 -12.58
CA TYR A 23 -16.59 7.87 -11.29
C TYR A 23 -17.96 8.53 -11.06
N SER A 24 -18.85 7.87 -10.30
CA SER A 24 -20.12 8.46 -9.83
C SER A 24 -20.02 8.76 -8.34
N PRO A 25 -20.64 9.84 -7.84
CA PRO A 25 -20.53 10.27 -6.44
C PRO A 25 -21.04 9.25 -5.42
N GLN A 26 -21.82 8.24 -5.84
CA GLN A 26 -22.22 7.13 -4.96
C GLN A 26 -21.08 6.11 -4.69
N LEU A 27 -20.02 6.08 -5.52
CA LEU A 27 -18.88 5.16 -5.36
C LEU A 27 -17.81 5.69 -4.40
N GLU A 28 -17.92 6.93 -3.94
CA GLU A 28 -16.91 7.56 -3.06
C GLU A 28 -16.69 6.76 -1.77
N ALA A 29 -17.77 6.24 -1.16
CA ALA A 29 -17.68 5.43 0.05
C ALA A 29 -16.89 4.13 -0.19
N VAL A 30 -17.15 3.45 -1.31
CA VAL A 30 -16.46 2.20 -1.69
C VAL A 30 -14.99 2.46 -2.05
N PHE A 31 -14.73 3.58 -2.73
CA PHE A 31 -13.37 4.03 -3.03
C PHE A 31 -12.57 4.27 -1.75
N MET A 32 -13.16 5.02 -0.81
CA MET A 32 -12.53 5.33 0.47
C MET A 32 -12.29 4.07 1.29
N GLU A 33 -13.22 3.10 1.29
CA GLU A 33 -13.03 1.83 2.00
C GLU A 33 -11.86 1.02 1.41
N ALA A 34 -11.80 0.88 0.08
CA ALA A 34 -10.67 0.24 -0.60
C ALA A 34 -9.35 0.98 -0.37
N PHE A 35 -9.39 2.31 -0.29
CA PHE A 35 -8.23 3.15 -0.01
C PHE A 35 -7.73 2.97 1.42
N HIS A 36 -8.65 2.80 2.37
CA HIS A 36 -8.32 2.53 3.76
C HIS A 36 -7.60 1.18 3.92
N TYR A 37 -8.07 0.14 3.22
CA TYR A 37 -7.40 -1.16 3.17
C TYR A 37 -6.00 -1.05 2.56
N ALA A 38 -5.84 -0.29 1.47
CA ALA A 38 -4.54 -0.07 0.85
C ALA A 38 -3.58 0.67 1.81
N MET A 39 -4.06 1.68 2.53
CA MET A 39 -3.31 2.40 3.56
C MET A 39 -2.91 1.49 4.73
N LEU A 40 -3.81 0.63 5.22
CA LEU A 40 -3.50 -0.34 6.28
C LEU A 40 -2.43 -1.35 5.85
N ALA A 41 -2.57 -1.91 4.64
CA ALA A 41 -1.57 -2.82 4.09
C ALA A 41 -0.20 -2.14 3.94
N GLY A 42 -0.18 -0.88 3.48
CA GLY A 42 1.02 -0.06 3.43
C GLY A 42 1.63 0.21 4.80
N GLY A 43 0.80 0.52 5.80
CA GLY A 43 1.23 0.74 7.18
C GLY A 43 1.85 -0.50 7.84
N VAL A 44 1.24 -1.67 7.62
CA VAL A 44 1.82 -2.95 8.09
C VAL A 44 3.18 -3.20 7.43
N LEU A 45 3.28 -2.97 6.12
CA LEU A 45 4.53 -3.16 5.40
C LEU A 45 5.63 -2.20 5.87
N ALA A 46 5.26 -0.94 6.15
CA ALA A 46 6.17 0.05 6.73
C ALA A 46 6.62 -0.35 8.14
N GLY A 47 5.71 -0.83 8.99
CA GLY A 47 6.04 -1.33 10.32
C GLY A 47 7.02 -2.51 10.29
N ILE A 48 6.81 -3.46 9.37
CA ILE A 48 7.75 -4.56 9.13
C ILE A 48 9.09 -4.02 8.64
N GLY A 49 9.10 -3.07 7.72
CA GLY A 49 10.32 -2.42 7.22
C GLY A 49 11.12 -1.73 8.33
N VAL A 50 10.45 -1.05 9.26
CA VAL A 50 11.07 -0.45 10.45
C VAL A 50 11.66 -1.52 11.35
N ALA A 51 10.90 -2.58 11.68
CA ALA A 51 11.38 -3.67 12.52
C ALA A 51 12.62 -4.36 11.91
N VAL A 52 12.57 -4.64 10.60
CA VAL A 52 13.70 -5.21 9.85
C VAL A 52 14.90 -4.26 9.84
N SER A 53 14.68 -2.96 9.65
CA SER A 53 15.75 -1.96 9.68
C SER A 53 16.41 -1.87 11.07
N TYR A 54 15.60 -1.98 12.13
CA TYR A 54 16.11 -2.00 13.51
C TYR A 54 16.89 -3.28 13.80
N MET A 55 16.43 -4.43 13.31
CA MET A 55 17.12 -5.74 13.45
C MET A 55 18.40 -5.83 12.62
N ARG A 56 18.50 -5.13 11.49
CA ARG A 56 19.70 -5.09 10.65
C ARG A 56 20.89 -4.44 11.38
N GLY A 57 20.63 -3.68 12.44
CA GLY A 57 21.63 -2.91 13.18
C GLY A 57 22.14 -1.72 12.36
N PRO A 58 22.84 -0.75 12.99
CA PRO A 58 23.49 0.32 12.26
C PRO A 58 24.40 -0.29 11.18
N GLU A 59 24.25 0.17 9.94
CA GLU A 59 25.23 -0.15 8.91
C GLU A 59 26.58 0.33 9.42
N ASP A 60 27.45 -0.62 9.73
CA ASP A 60 28.84 -0.35 10.04
C ASP A 60 29.41 0.34 8.80
N GLY A 61 29.60 1.65 8.91
CA GLY A 61 30.07 2.53 7.86
C GLY A 61 31.50 2.19 7.48
N ARG A 62 31.71 1.02 6.87
CA ARG A 62 32.96 0.65 6.21
C ARG A 62 32.99 1.27 4.82
N PHE A 63 32.85 2.60 4.81
CA PHE A 63 33.41 3.48 3.79
C PHE A 63 34.59 4.23 4.44
N TYR A 64 35.60 3.47 4.86
CA TYR A 64 36.95 3.99 5.03
C TYR A 64 37.92 2.92 4.56
N LYS A 65 38.50 3.19 3.39
CA LYS A 65 39.80 2.76 2.84
C LYS A 65 39.67 2.77 1.33
N GLU A 66 40.51 3.43 0.55
CA GLU A 66 41.63 4.36 0.75
C GLU A 66 41.82 5.00 -0.64
#